data_AF-A0A1J3EF16-F1
#
_entry.id   AF-A0A1J3EF16-F1
#
_cell.length_a   1.000
_cell.length_b   1.000
_cell.length_c   1.000
_cell.angle_alpha   90.00
_cell.angle_beta   90.00
_cell.angle_gamma   90.00
#
_symmetry.space_group_name_H-M   'P 1'
#
loop_
_entity.id
_entity.type
_entity.pdbx_description
1 polymer ?
#
loop_
_entity_poly.entity_id
_entity_poly.type
_entity_poly.pdbx_seq_one_letter_code
_entity_poly.pdbx_strand_id
1 'polypeptide(L)'
;YRLVKSRKATTCALPSEPSLSTSASSSDHRSRCLSMIVKLGRRGLADSAREVTRRVIDGCSSISEATLVADFAVNNGIELDSRCCGALIRKLTEMGQPGLAETFYNQRVIGNGI
;
A
#
# COMPACT_ATOMS: atom_id res chain seq x y z
N TYR A 1 -4.53 15.44 -61.33
CA TYR A 1 -4.98 16.03 -60.05
C TYR A 1 -5.08 14.93 -58.99
N ARG A 2 -4.22 14.93 -57.96
CA ARG A 2 -4.28 13.97 -56.83
C ARG A 2 -4.91 14.67 -55.62
N LEU A 3 -6.04 14.15 -55.15
CA LEU A 3 -6.68 14.58 -53.90
C LEU A 3 -5.91 13.99 -52.71
N VAL A 4 -5.18 14.82 -51.97
CA VAL A 4 -4.53 14.43 -50.72
C VAL A 4 -5.55 14.60 -49.59
N LYS A 5 -6.04 13.47 -49.05
CA LYS A 5 -6.94 13.45 -47.90
C LYS A 5 -6.13 13.70 -46.62
N SER A 6 -6.21 14.92 -46.09
CA SER A 6 -5.64 15.28 -44.79
C SER A 6 -6.38 14.56 -43.66
N ARG A 7 -5.65 13.80 -42.83
CA ARG A 7 -6.21 13.19 -41.61
C ARG A 7 -6.04 14.17 -40.46
N LYS A 8 -7.16 14.65 -39.91
CA LYS A 8 -7.19 15.52 -38.73
C LYS A 8 -6.78 14.68 -37.51
N ALA A 9 -5.63 14.98 -36.90
CA ALA A 9 -5.21 14.36 -35.66
C ALA A 9 -6.04 14.95 -34.51
N THR A 10 -6.80 14.10 -33.82
CA THR A 10 -7.53 14.49 -32.60
C THR A 10 -6.55 14.34 -31.43
N THR A 11 -5.92 15.43 -31.02
CA THR A 11 -5.17 15.48 -29.76
C THR A 11 -6.16 15.38 -28.61
N CYS A 12 -6.15 14.26 -27.89
CA CYS A 12 -6.78 14.19 -26.58
C CYS A 12 -5.93 15.04 -25.62
N ALA A 13 -6.46 16.17 -25.16
CA ALA A 13 -5.89 16.85 -24.01
C ALA A 13 -6.08 15.93 -22.80
N LEU A 14 -4.98 15.45 -22.22
CA LEU A 14 -5.00 14.80 -20.92
C LEU A 14 -5.65 15.77 -19.93
N PRO A 15 -6.60 15.33 -19.09
CA PRO A 15 -7.12 16.16 -18.02
C PRO A 15 -5.94 16.66 -17.19
N SER A 16 -5.83 17.99 -17.03
CA SER A 16 -4.83 18.60 -16.17
C SER A 16 -4.79 17.86 -14.84
N GLU A 17 -3.59 17.47 -14.45
CA GLU A 17 -3.28 16.79 -13.20
C GLU A 17 -4.08 17.45 -12.06
N PRO A 18 -4.90 16.70 -11.30
CA PRO A 18 -5.62 17.30 -10.19
C PRO A 18 -4.56 17.84 -9.23
N SER A 19 -4.52 19.17 -9.08
CA SER A 19 -3.77 19.84 -8.02
C SER A 19 -4.07 19.11 -6.72
N LEU A 20 -3.06 18.41 -6.20
CA LEU A 20 -3.08 17.70 -4.91
C LEU A 20 -3.10 18.71 -3.76
N SER A 21 -4.11 19.56 -3.76
CA SER A 21 -4.48 20.43 -2.66
C SER A 21 -5.67 19.80 -1.99
N THR A 22 -5.46 18.64 -1.37
CA THR A 22 -6.40 18.13 -0.39
C THR A 22 -5.57 17.64 0.77
N SER A 23 -5.37 18.55 1.71
CA SER A 23 -5.15 18.24 3.11
C SER A 23 -6.38 17.50 3.65
N ALA A 24 -6.68 16.31 3.10
CA ALA A 24 -7.38 15.31 3.86
C ALA A 24 -6.47 15.05 5.04
N SER A 25 -6.97 15.21 6.26
CA SER A 25 -6.17 14.87 7.44
C SER A 25 -5.62 13.47 7.21
N SER A 26 -4.32 13.24 7.46
CA SER A 26 -3.72 11.93 7.17
C SER A 26 -4.47 10.81 7.92
N SER A 27 -5.10 11.15 9.05
CA SER A 27 -6.03 10.32 9.81
C SER A 27 -7.27 9.89 9.03
N ASP A 28 -7.90 10.77 8.24
CA ASP A 28 -9.08 10.42 7.43
C ASP A 28 -8.71 9.47 6.30
N HIS A 29 -7.56 9.73 5.66
CA HIS A 29 -7.06 8.86 4.60
C HIS A 29 -6.74 7.46 5.14
N ARG A 30 -6.00 7.39 6.25
CA ARG A 30 -5.64 6.14 6.92
C ARG A 30 -6.87 5.33 7.33
N SER A 31 -7.85 5.97 7.96
CA SER A 31 -9.10 5.31 8.37
C SER A 31 -9.85 4.71 7.17
N ARG A 32 -9.87 5.42 6.03
CA ARG A 32 -10.46 4.90 4.78
C ARG A 32 -9.69 3.69 4.25
N CYS A 33 -8.35 3.72 4.25
CA CYS A 33 -7.54 2.58 3.83
C CYS A 33 -7.74 1.36 4.74
N LEU A 34 -7.76 1.54 6.07
CA LEU A 34 -8.04 0.46 7.01
C LEU A 34 -9.43 -0.15 6.79
N SER A 35 -10.45 0.69 6.60
CA SER A 35 -11.80 0.22 6.23
C SER A 35 -11.80 -0.56 4.92
N MET A 36 -10.99 -0.14 3.95
CA MET A 36 -10.86 -0.81 2.65
C MET A 36 -10.23 -2.20 2.78
N ILE A 37 -9.17 -2.34 3.59
CA ILE A 37 -8.54 -3.64 3.89
C ILE A 37 -9.60 -4.63 4.42
N VAL A 38 -10.41 -4.21 5.39
CA VAL A 38 -11.48 -5.06 5.96
C VAL A 38 -12.54 -5.42 4.92
N LYS A 39 -12.99 -4.45 4.12
CA LYS A 39 -14.01 -4.70 3.08
C LYS A 39 -13.52 -5.65 2.01
N LEU A 40 -12.25 -5.55 1.61
CA LEU A 40 -11.64 -6.45 0.63
C LEU A 40 -11.50 -7.86 1.21
N GLY A 41 -11.01 -7.99 2.45
CA GLY A 41 -10.92 -9.27 3.16
C GLY A 41 -12.27 -9.98 3.26
N ARG A 42 -13.31 -9.28 3.70
CA ARG A 42 -14.69 -9.83 3.79
C ARG A 42 -15.27 -10.29 2.46
N ARG A 43 -14.74 -9.79 1.33
CA ARG A 43 -15.14 -10.18 -0.02
C ARG A 43 -14.27 -11.30 -0.61
N GLY A 44 -13.29 -11.82 0.14
CA GLY A 44 -12.33 -12.80 -0.37
C GLY A 44 -11.29 -12.22 -1.33
N LEU A 45 -11.19 -10.89 -1.45
CA LEU A 45 -10.22 -10.22 -2.32
C LEU A 45 -8.87 -10.04 -1.61
N ALA A 46 -8.27 -11.17 -1.21
CA ALA A 46 -7.09 -11.21 -0.34
C ALA A 46 -5.89 -10.43 -0.93
N ASP A 47 -5.56 -10.65 -2.22
CA ASP A 47 -4.41 -9.98 -2.85
C ASP A 47 -4.58 -8.46 -2.88
N SER A 48 -5.80 -7.98 -3.12
CA SER A 48 -6.10 -6.55 -3.08
C SER A 48 -5.99 -5.99 -1.67
N ALA A 49 -6.47 -6.75 -0.66
CA ALA A 49 -6.33 -6.35 0.74
C ALA A 49 -4.85 -6.24 1.13
N ARG A 50 -4.02 -7.23 0.75
CA ARG A 50 -2.56 -7.22 0.98
C ARG A 50 -1.88 -6.03 0.29
N GLU A 51 -2.22 -5.75 -0.96
CA GLU A 51 -1.63 -4.61 -1.68
C GLU A 51 -1.98 -3.27 -1.02
N VAL A 52 -3.21 -3.10 -0.52
CA VAL A 52 -3.57 -1.90 0.26
C VAL A 52 -2.78 -1.85 1.56
N THR A 53 -2.71 -2.95 2.31
CA THR A 53 -1.90 -3.05 3.54
C THR A 53 -0.45 -2.64 3.29
N ARG A 54 0.18 -3.18 2.25
CA ARG A 54 1.56 -2.87 1.86
C ARG A 54 1.76 -1.37 1.61
N ARG A 55 0.87 -0.73 0.84
CA ARG A 55 0.95 0.71 0.55
C ARG A 55 0.78 1.55 1.81
N VAL A 56 -0.10 1.16 2.72
CA VAL A 56 -0.29 1.86 3.98
C VAL A 56 0.97 1.75 4.85
N ILE A 57 1.61 0.58 4.90
CA ILE A 57 2.89 0.38 5.59
C ILE A 57 3.98 1.28 4.98
N ASP A 58 4.13 1.28 3.65
CA ASP A 58 5.11 2.12 2.95
C ASP A 58 4.93 3.62 3.25
N GLY A 59 3.68 4.06 3.44
CA GLY A 59 3.32 5.44 3.78
C GLY A 59 3.38 5.80 5.28
N CYS A 60 3.68 4.87 6.18
CA CYS A 60 3.77 5.17 7.61
C CYS A 60 4.96 6.10 7.92
N SER A 61 4.79 6.99 8.91
CA SER A 61 5.85 7.92 9.32
C SER A 61 6.48 7.54 10.67
N SER A 62 5.99 6.48 11.30
CA SER A 62 6.53 5.96 12.56
C SER A 62 6.45 4.44 12.64
N ILE A 63 7.30 3.88 13.50
CA ILE A 63 7.36 2.43 13.78
C ILE A 63 6.01 1.95 14.34
N SER A 64 5.46 2.68 15.31
CA SER A 64 4.17 2.35 15.94
C SER A 64 3.07 2.26 14.89
N GLU A 65 3.00 3.22 13.96
CA GLU A 65 2.02 3.18 12.89
C GLU A 65 2.19 2.00 11.95
N ALA A 66 3.42 1.67 11.54
CA ALA A 66 3.68 0.57 10.63
C ALA A 66 3.30 -0.79 11.28
N THR A 67 3.68 -0.99 12.54
CA THR A 67 3.33 -2.19 13.31
C THR A 67 1.82 -2.29 13.53
N LEU A 68 1.14 -1.21 13.91
CA LEU A 68 -0.32 -1.20 14.11
C LEU A 68 -1.08 -1.56 12.84
N VAL A 69 -0.59 -1.19 11.64
CA VAL A 69 -1.23 -1.58 10.37
C VAL A 69 -1.05 -3.06 10.09
N ALA A 70 0.15 -3.58 10.32
CA ALA A 70 0.44 -5.00 10.15
C ALA A 70 -0.43 -5.85 11.09
N ASP A 71 -0.49 -5.48 12.38
CA ASP A 71 -1.31 -6.17 13.37
C ASP A 71 -2.80 -6.05 13.06
N PHE A 72 -3.26 -4.87 12.64
CA PHE A 72 -4.65 -4.66 12.22
C PHE A 72 -5.02 -5.58 11.06
N ALA A 73 -4.17 -5.72 10.04
CA ALA A 73 -4.41 -6.61 8.91
C ALA A 73 -4.52 -8.08 9.37
N VAL A 74 -3.56 -8.55 10.17
CA VAL A 74 -3.56 -9.93 10.71
C VAL A 74 -4.81 -10.19 11.55
N ASN A 75 -5.16 -9.27 12.46
CA ASN A 75 -6.35 -9.39 13.31
C ASN A 75 -7.67 -9.39 12.52
N ASN A 76 -7.66 -8.89 11.28
CA ASN A 76 -8.80 -8.93 10.37
C ASN A 76 -8.71 -10.10 9.36
N GLY A 77 -7.86 -11.09 9.62
CA GLY A 77 -7.72 -12.28 8.78
C GLY A 77 -6.98 -12.05 7.47
N ILE A 78 -6.23 -10.95 7.36
CA ILE A 78 -5.37 -10.70 6.20
C ILE A 78 -3.97 -11.22 6.51
N GLU A 79 -3.62 -12.33 5.89
CA GLU A 79 -2.27 -12.88 5.96
C GLU A 79 -1.26 -11.94 5.29
N LEU A 80 -0.13 -11.70 5.98
CA LEU A 80 0.96 -10.90 5.44
C LEU A 80 1.87 -11.80 4.60
N ASP A 81 1.82 -11.61 3.29
CA ASP A 81 2.72 -12.30 2.36
C ASP A 81 4.14 -11.72 2.41
N SER A 82 5.05 -12.32 1.65
CA SER A 82 6.45 -11.87 1.56
C SER A 82 6.58 -10.40 1.14
N ARG A 83 5.64 -9.85 0.37
CA ARG A 83 5.65 -8.43 -0.04
C ARG A 83 5.28 -7.51 1.11
N CYS A 84 4.25 -7.85 1.88
CA CYS A 84 3.87 -7.12 3.09
C CYS A 84 4.99 -7.19 4.15
N CYS A 85 5.53 -8.38 4.40
CA CYS A 85 6.66 -8.58 5.31
C CYS A 85 7.88 -7.76 4.88
N GLY A 86 8.25 -7.83 3.60
CA GLY A 86 9.35 -7.06 3.04
C GLY A 86 9.15 -5.54 3.16
N ALA A 87 7.93 -5.05 2.92
CA ALA A 87 7.61 -3.64 3.11
C ALA A 87 7.78 -3.20 4.56
N LEU A 88 7.30 -3.99 5.54
CA LEU A 88 7.46 -3.68 6.95
C LEU A 88 8.93 -3.70 7.39
N ILE A 89 9.68 -4.74 7.00
CA ILE A 89 11.12 -4.86 7.29
C ILE A 89 11.87 -3.66 6.73
N ARG A 90 11.65 -3.33 5.46
CA ARG A 90 12.26 -2.15 4.82
C ARG A 90 11.91 -0.88 5.60
N LYS A 91 10.64 -0.70 5.96
CA LYS A 91 10.19 0.49 6.68
C LYS A 91 10.84 0.62 8.05
N LEU A 92 10.94 -0.46 8.81
CA LEU A 92 11.63 -0.49 10.10
C LEU A 92 13.11 -0.13 9.96
N THR A 93 13.79 -0.65 8.93
CA THR A 93 15.18 -0.32 8.63
C THR A 93 15.36 1.15 8.25
N GLU A 94 14.49 1.69 7.39
CA GLU A 94 14.48 3.12 7.01
C GLU A 94 14.29 4.04 8.22
N MET A 95 13.52 3.59 9.22
CA MET A 95 13.30 4.32 10.48
C MET A 95 14.41 4.05 11.53
N GLY A 96 15.53 3.45 11.13
CA GLY A 96 16.69 3.22 11.99
C GLY A 96 16.50 2.12 13.03
N GLN A 97 15.59 1.17 12.81
CA GLN A 97 15.33 0.03 13.71
C GLN A 97 15.66 -1.33 13.08
N PRO A 98 16.93 -1.57 12.66
CA PRO A 98 17.31 -2.82 12.02
C PRO A 98 17.14 -4.04 12.93
N GLY A 99 17.38 -3.92 14.25
CA GLY A 99 17.21 -5.03 15.19
C GLY A 99 15.74 -5.47 15.34
N LEU A 100 14.80 -4.52 15.24
CA LEU A 100 13.37 -4.84 15.23
C LEU A 100 12.97 -5.50 13.90
N ALA A 101 13.53 -5.02 12.79
CA ALA A 101 13.33 -5.61 11.47
C ALA A 101 13.84 -7.06 11.40
N GLU A 102 15.02 -7.34 11.97
CA GLU A 102 15.60 -8.68 12.05
C GLU A 102 14.77 -9.60 12.95
N THR A 103 14.37 -9.14 14.13
CA THR A 103 13.48 -9.91 15.02
C THR A 103 12.20 -10.30 14.31
N PHE A 104 11.59 -9.35 13.60
CA PHE A 104 10.38 -9.59 12.83
C PHE A 104 10.61 -10.62 11.71
N TYR A 105 11.71 -10.49 10.94
CA TYR A 105 12.07 -11.44 9.89
C TYR A 105 12.22 -12.86 10.43
N ASN A 106 12.94 -13.03 11.52
CA ASN A 106 13.16 -14.34 12.14
C ASN A 106 11.85 -14.97 12.62
N GLN A 107 10.97 -14.18 13.25
CA GLN A 107 9.69 -14.68 13.75
C GLN A 107 8.68 -14.98 12.65
N ARG A 108 8.56 -14.10 11.65
CA ARG A 108 7.47 -14.16 10.66
C ARG A 108 7.85 -14.83 9.36
N VAL A 109 9.07 -14.65 8.89
CA VAL A 109 9.53 -15.21 7.61
C VAL A 109 10.15 -16.57 7.82
N ILE A 110 11.19 -16.67 8.66
CA ILE A 110 11.82 -17.96 8.96
C ILE A 110 10.87 -18.85 9.76
N GLY A 111 10.28 -18.33 10.84
CA GLY A 111 9.43 -19.12 11.74
C GLY A 111 8.18 -19.70 11.09
N ASN A 112 7.58 -19.01 10.11
CA ASN A 112 6.38 -19.47 9.41
C ASN A 112 6.67 -20.05 8.01
N GLY A 113 7.92 -20.02 7.54
CA GLY A 113 8.30 -20.51 6.21
C GLY A 113 7.70 -19.72 5.04
N ILE A 114 7.58 -18.39 5.17
CA ILE A 114 7.09 -17.47 4.12
C ILE A 114 8.18 -17.21 3.08
#